data_AF-A0A9P7W634-F1
#
_entry.id   AF-A0A9P7W634-F1
#
_cell.length_a   1.000
_cell.length_b   1.000
_cell.length_c   1.000
_cell.angle_alpha   90.00
_cell.angle_beta   90.00
_cell.angle_gamma   90.00
#
_symmetry.space_group_name_H-M   'P 1'
#
loop_
_entity.id
_entity.type
_entity.pdbx_description
1 polymer ?
#
loop_
_entity_poly.entity_id
_entity_poly.type
_entity_poly.pdbx_seq_one_letter_code
_entity_poly.pdbx_strand_id
1 'polypeptide(L)'
;MKIVPVPVRQDNYSYLLIDEPSKTAAAIDPYDVRKVVSAAETLGVKIVAGITTHHHFDHSGGNETFAATFPDAPIYGGSEKVPALTKLVKDNDEFTLKDIHVKCLATPCHTQDSICYYVTDTVNKLHPGGVFTGDTLFIGGCGRFFEGTASEMIAALSYLGKLPDSTLVLNGHEYTSGNVAFAKSVEPENPAIDRLSDLVKQNKITTGLTTIGDEKEWNVFMRLGSTTIQHATSETSESAVMAKLREMKNNFRG
;
A
#
# COMPACT_ATOMS: atom_id res chain seq x y z
N MET A 1 11.81 5.76 13.78
CA MET A 1 10.94 5.93 12.60
C MET A 1 9.51 6.07 13.06
N LYS A 2 8.72 6.95 12.44
CA LYS A 2 7.28 7.09 12.68
C LYS A 2 6.54 7.24 11.35
N ILE A 3 5.37 6.62 11.23
CA ILE A 3 4.55 6.69 10.01
C ILE A 3 3.21 7.30 10.39
N VAL A 4 2.78 8.33 9.65
CA VAL A 4 1.52 9.03 9.91
C VAL A 4 0.68 9.06 8.64
N PRO A 5 -0.50 8.39 8.62
CA PRO A 5 -1.43 8.53 7.52
C PRO A 5 -2.05 9.93 7.50
N VAL A 6 -2.19 10.48 6.31
CA VAL A 6 -2.83 11.76 6.03
C VAL A 6 -4.01 11.48 5.09
N PRO A 7 -5.25 11.41 5.61
CA PRO A 7 -6.42 11.19 4.78
C PRO A 7 -6.63 12.34 3.78
N VAL A 8 -6.69 11.99 2.50
CA VAL A 8 -6.90 12.92 1.39
C VAL A 8 -8.04 12.43 0.51
N ARG A 9 -8.58 13.33 -0.32
CA ARG A 9 -9.77 13.04 -1.15
C ARG A 9 -10.92 12.43 -0.31
N GLN A 10 -11.61 11.44 -0.87
CA GLN A 10 -12.71 10.74 -0.21
C GLN A 10 -12.21 9.55 0.64
N ASP A 11 -11.27 8.79 0.10
CA ASP A 11 -10.78 7.55 0.71
C ASP A 11 -9.28 7.30 0.50
N ASN A 12 -8.53 8.19 -0.15
CA ASN A 12 -7.10 8.02 -0.37
C ASN A 12 -6.28 8.32 0.90
N TYR A 13 -5.12 7.68 1.01
CA TYR A 13 -4.11 7.97 2.01
C TYR A 13 -2.82 8.49 1.36
N SER A 14 -2.43 9.71 1.74
CA SER A 14 -1.02 10.10 1.70
C SER A 14 -0.36 9.69 3.03
N TYR A 15 0.97 9.68 3.09
CA TYR A 15 1.69 9.39 4.34
C TYR A 15 2.85 10.34 4.58
N LEU A 16 3.15 10.59 5.85
CA LEU A 16 4.44 11.12 6.28
C LEU A 16 5.27 9.96 6.87
N LEU A 17 6.39 9.66 6.22
CA LEU A 17 7.43 8.76 6.71
C LEU A 17 8.49 9.60 7.43
N ILE A 18 8.50 9.55 8.76
CA ILE A 18 9.24 10.48 9.62
C ILE A 18 10.45 9.80 10.23
N ASP A 19 11.62 10.40 9.99
CA ASP A 19 12.80 10.18 10.81
C ASP A 19 12.76 11.09 12.03
N GLU A 20 12.41 10.53 13.18
CA GLU A 20 12.20 11.29 14.42
C GLU A 20 13.46 11.97 14.96
N PRO A 21 14.67 11.35 14.91
CA PRO A 21 15.90 11.99 15.35
C PRO A 21 16.24 13.26 14.57
N SER A 22 16.15 13.23 13.24
CA SER A 22 16.49 14.39 12.40
C SER A 22 15.33 15.38 12.21
N LYS A 23 14.11 15.01 12.63
CA LYS A 23 12.86 15.76 12.36
C LYS A 23 12.65 16.01 10.87
N THR A 24 12.98 15.02 10.03
CA THR A 24 12.72 15.06 8.59
C THR A 24 11.71 14.01 8.17
N ALA A 25 11.01 14.25 7.06
CA ALA A 25 9.99 13.35 6.54
C ALA A 25 10.05 13.22 5.02
N ALA A 26 9.71 12.04 4.52
CA ALA A 26 9.27 11.87 3.13
C ALA A 26 7.74 11.87 3.09
N ALA A 27 7.17 12.46 2.04
CA ALA A 27 5.75 12.40 1.76
C ALA A 27 5.46 11.31 0.71
N ILE A 28 4.66 10.32 1.08
CA ILE A 28 4.23 9.23 0.17
C ILE A 28 2.90 9.63 -0.46
N ASP A 29 2.81 9.48 -1.79
CA ASP A 29 1.65 9.82 -2.64
C ASP A 29 1.04 11.19 -2.27
N PRO A 30 1.79 12.31 -2.37
CA PRO A 30 1.41 13.60 -1.81
C PRO A 30 0.37 14.35 -2.63
N TYR A 31 -0.79 13.74 -2.88
CA TYR A 31 -1.87 14.31 -3.71
C TYR A 31 -2.33 15.69 -3.21
N ASP A 32 -2.77 15.78 -1.95
CA ASP A 32 -3.15 17.06 -1.33
C ASP A 32 -1.95 17.66 -0.58
N VAL A 33 -1.05 18.27 -1.34
CA VAL A 33 0.21 18.85 -0.82
C VAL A 33 -0.04 19.78 0.36
N ARG A 34 -1.13 20.57 0.36
CA ARG A 34 -1.45 21.47 1.47
C ARG A 34 -1.76 20.72 2.76
N LYS A 35 -2.55 19.64 2.70
CA LYS A 35 -2.82 18.80 3.87
C LYS A 35 -1.54 18.12 4.39
N VAL A 36 -0.71 17.62 3.49
CA VAL A 36 0.57 16.99 3.83
C VAL A 36 1.51 17.99 4.53
N VAL A 37 1.63 19.22 3.99
CA VAL A 37 2.39 20.32 4.61
C VAL A 37 1.85 20.65 5.99
N SER A 38 0.54 20.85 6.12
CA SER A 38 -0.09 21.19 7.40
C SER A 38 0.11 20.11 8.46
N ALA A 39 0.06 18.83 8.07
CA ALA A 39 0.37 17.71 8.95
C ALA A 39 1.84 17.72 9.39
N ALA A 40 2.77 17.98 8.46
CA ALA A 40 4.20 18.06 8.77
C ALA A 40 4.53 19.23 9.71
N GLU A 41 3.90 20.39 9.51
CA GLU A 41 4.02 21.56 10.39
C GLU A 41 3.50 21.25 11.80
N THR A 42 2.34 20.63 11.91
CA THR A 42 1.74 20.22 13.20
C THR A 42 2.65 19.26 13.96
N LEU A 43 3.36 18.38 13.24
CA LEU A 43 4.30 17.41 13.80
C LEU A 43 5.70 17.99 14.03
N GLY A 44 5.97 19.22 13.58
CA GLY A 44 7.27 19.88 13.69
C GLY A 44 8.37 19.19 12.88
N VAL A 45 8.05 18.67 11.69
CA VAL A 45 9.00 17.96 10.82
C VAL A 45 9.14 18.65 9.46
N LYS A 46 10.34 18.57 8.87
CA LYS A 46 10.65 19.12 7.54
C LYS A 46 10.51 18.04 6.47
N ILE A 47 9.70 18.30 5.45
CA ILE A 47 9.61 17.44 4.27
C ILE A 47 10.89 17.58 3.44
N VAL A 48 11.49 16.45 3.05
CA VAL A 48 12.76 16.40 2.30
C VAL A 48 12.72 15.50 1.06
N ALA A 49 11.64 14.73 0.85
CA ALA A 49 11.47 13.89 -0.34
C ALA A 49 9.98 13.63 -0.59
N GLY A 50 9.62 13.41 -1.86
CA GLY A 50 8.34 12.85 -2.30
C GLY A 50 8.55 11.43 -2.82
N ILE A 51 7.63 10.51 -2.56
CA ILE A 51 7.69 9.12 -3.02
C ILE A 51 6.32 8.78 -3.61
N THR A 52 6.29 8.31 -4.86
CA THR A 52 5.06 7.99 -5.58
C THR A 52 5.01 6.50 -5.88
N THR A 53 3.94 5.83 -5.46
CA THR A 53 3.74 4.39 -5.68
C THR A 53 3.46 4.07 -7.15
N HIS A 54 2.64 4.87 -7.82
CA HIS A 54 2.31 4.69 -9.24
C HIS A 54 1.72 5.97 -9.86
N HIS A 55 1.60 5.98 -11.19
CA HIS A 55 1.25 7.19 -11.94
C HIS A 55 -0.22 7.66 -11.84
N HIS A 56 -1.15 6.89 -11.27
CA HIS A 56 -2.55 7.34 -11.23
C HIS A 56 -2.70 8.67 -10.50
N PHE A 57 -3.60 9.50 -11.03
CA PHE A 57 -3.70 10.91 -10.67
C PHE A 57 -4.00 11.14 -9.19
N ASP A 58 -4.75 10.26 -8.54
CA ASP A 58 -5.08 10.37 -7.13
C ASP A 58 -3.93 10.03 -6.17
N HIS A 59 -2.81 9.52 -6.70
CA HIS A 59 -1.54 9.33 -5.99
C HIS A 59 -0.49 10.36 -6.42
N SER A 60 -0.35 10.55 -7.74
CA SER A 60 0.73 11.32 -8.35
C SER A 60 0.36 12.77 -8.71
N GLY A 61 -0.94 13.10 -8.70
CA GLY A 61 -1.46 14.38 -9.20
C GLY A 61 -1.04 15.60 -8.39
N GLY A 62 -0.53 15.40 -7.17
CA GLY A 62 0.06 16.46 -6.35
C GLY A 62 1.53 16.76 -6.68
N ASN A 63 2.20 15.94 -7.47
CA ASN A 63 3.66 15.97 -7.60
C ASN A 63 4.22 17.27 -8.20
N GLU A 64 3.54 17.87 -9.19
CA GLU A 64 3.98 19.17 -9.74
C GLU A 64 3.88 20.27 -8.69
N THR A 65 2.81 20.27 -7.89
CA THR A 65 2.65 21.20 -6.77
C THR A 65 3.69 20.93 -5.68
N PHE A 66 3.99 19.65 -5.42
CA PHE A 66 5.02 19.25 -4.47
C PHE A 66 6.39 19.76 -4.91
N ALA A 67 6.77 19.57 -6.18
CA ALA A 67 8.03 20.05 -6.73
C ALA A 67 8.14 21.59 -6.67
N ALA A 68 7.05 22.31 -6.94
CA ALA A 68 7.02 23.76 -6.79
C ALA A 68 7.18 24.22 -5.33
N THR A 69 6.64 23.45 -4.39
CA THR A 69 6.71 23.74 -2.94
C THR A 69 8.07 23.37 -2.35
N PHE A 70 8.70 22.30 -2.86
CA PHE A 70 9.94 21.74 -2.38
C PHE A 70 10.93 21.50 -3.55
N PRO A 71 11.50 22.57 -4.13
CA PRO A 71 12.28 22.48 -5.37
C PRO A 71 13.55 21.61 -5.26
N ASP A 72 14.11 21.47 -4.06
CA ASP A 72 15.31 20.65 -3.81
C ASP A 72 14.98 19.21 -3.39
N ALA A 73 13.70 18.89 -3.15
CA ALA A 73 13.28 17.58 -2.69
C ALA A 73 13.13 16.61 -3.87
N PRO A 74 13.82 15.45 -3.88
CA PRO A 74 13.61 14.46 -4.93
C PRO A 74 12.21 13.85 -4.84
N ILE A 75 11.64 13.58 -6.00
CA ILE A 75 10.44 12.76 -6.21
C ILE A 75 10.86 11.41 -6.79
N TYR A 76 10.65 10.35 -6.01
CA TYR A 76 10.89 8.95 -6.38
C TYR A 76 9.64 8.33 -7.03
N GLY A 77 9.83 7.46 -8.02
CA GLY A 77 8.74 6.76 -8.69
C GLY A 77 9.23 5.72 -9.71
N GLY A 78 8.34 4.82 -10.14
CA GLY A 78 8.67 3.68 -10.98
C GLY A 78 8.76 3.96 -12.49
N SER A 79 8.31 5.12 -12.97
CA SER A 79 8.38 5.48 -14.40
C SER A 79 8.25 6.97 -14.66
N GLU A 80 8.64 7.41 -15.86
CA GLU A 80 8.45 8.78 -16.36
C GLU A 80 6.97 9.19 -16.53
N LYS A 81 6.01 8.26 -16.33
CA LYS A 81 4.58 8.62 -16.25
C LYS A 81 4.25 9.38 -14.95
N VAL A 82 5.09 9.26 -13.92
CA VAL A 82 4.95 9.99 -12.65
C VAL A 82 5.29 11.47 -12.90
N PRO A 83 4.35 12.41 -12.69
CA PRO A 83 4.61 13.83 -12.90
C PRO A 83 5.74 14.34 -11.99
N ALA A 84 6.56 15.25 -12.53
CA ALA A 84 7.71 15.85 -11.84
C ALA A 84 8.72 14.84 -11.25
N LEU A 85 8.81 13.62 -11.81
CA LEU A 85 9.80 12.63 -11.40
C LEU A 85 11.23 13.20 -11.48
N THR A 86 12.03 12.91 -10.47
CA THR A 86 13.47 13.26 -10.47
C THR A 86 14.37 12.07 -10.12
N LYS A 87 13.81 11.02 -9.53
CA LYS A 87 14.50 9.78 -9.16
C LYS A 87 13.70 8.57 -9.61
N LEU A 88 14.03 8.06 -10.79
CA LEU A 88 13.52 6.78 -11.25
C LEU A 88 14.09 5.65 -10.37
N VAL A 89 13.20 4.78 -9.87
CA VAL A 89 13.58 3.57 -9.13
C VAL A 89 13.04 2.32 -9.81
N LYS A 90 13.73 1.20 -9.58
CA LYS A 90 13.39 -0.12 -10.10
C LYS A 90 13.32 -1.14 -8.96
N ASP A 91 12.99 -2.38 -9.32
CA ASP A 91 12.96 -3.48 -8.36
C ASP A 91 14.33 -3.65 -7.66
N ASN A 92 14.30 -3.84 -6.34
CA ASN A 92 15.45 -3.96 -5.46
C ASN A 92 16.37 -2.73 -5.38
N ASP A 93 16.02 -1.59 -5.98
CA ASP A 93 16.73 -0.35 -5.68
C ASP A 93 16.53 0.02 -4.21
N GLU A 94 17.57 0.58 -3.60
CA GLU A 94 17.58 0.95 -2.20
C GLU A 94 18.09 2.39 -2.03
N PHE A 95 17.50 3.10 -1.08
CA PHE A 95 17.98 4.41 -0.66
C PHE A 95 17.70 4.62 0.83
N THR A 96 18.24 5.71 1.37
CA THR A 96 18.05 6.06 2.78
C THR A 96 17.40 7.43 2.91
N LEU A 97 16.50 7.52 3.87
CA LEU A 97 15.99 8.76 4.41
C LEU A 97 16.52 8.87 5.84
N LYS A 98 17.73 9.43 5.99
CA LYS A 98 18.44 9.46 7.28
C LYS A 98 18.59 8.06 7.86
N ASP A 99 18.01 7.79 9.04
CA ASP A 99 18.10 6.49 9.71
C ASP A 99 17.02 5.50 9.24
N ILE A 100 16.28 5.82 8.17
CA ILE A 100 15.29 4.93 7.57
C ILE A 100 15.86 4.36 6.26
N HIS A 101 15.93 3.03 6.18
CA HIS A 101 16.24 2.32 4.95
C HIS A 101 14.96 2.09 4.16
N VAL A 102 15.00 2.34 2.86
CA VAL A 102 13.89 2.15 1.93
C VAL A 102 14.33 1.19 0.83
N LYS A 103 13.59 0.10 0.66
CA LYS A 103 13.74 -0.86 -0.43
C LYS A 103 12.54 -0.77 -1.38
N CYS A 104 12.82 -0.61 -2.67
CA CYS A 104 11.83 -0.58 -3.72
C CYS A 104 11.48 -2.00 -4.17
N LEU A 105 10.20 -2.32 -4.23
CA LEU A 105 9.68 -3.63 -4.62
C LEU A 105 8.76 -3.43 -5.81
N ALA A 106 9.18 -3.83 -7.01
CA ALA A 106 8.32 -3.68 -8.17
C ALA A 106 7.15 -4.67 -8.11
N THR A 107 5.93 -4.16 -8.25
CA THR A 107 4.68 -4.93 -8.13
C THR A 107 3.73 -4.63 -9.29
N PRO A 108 4.17 -4.85 -10.56
CA PRO A 108 3.35 -4.55 -11.73
C PRO A 108 2.07 -5.39 -11.68
N CYS A 109 0.91 -4.74 -11.86
CA CYS A 109 -0.38 -5.35 -12.20
C CYS A 109 -1.47 -4.27 -12.23
N HIS A 110 -1.64 -3.55 -11.12
CA HIS A 110 -2.58 -2.45 -11.06
C HIS A 110 -2.22 -1.39 -12.09
N THR A 111 -0.96 -0.95 -12.02
CA THR A 111 -0.24 -0.34 -13.13
C THR A 111 1.06 -1.09 -13.36
N GLN A 112 1.65 -0.93 -14.54
CA GLN A 112 2.95 -1.52 -14.86
C GLN A 112 4.13 -0.82 -14.16
N ASP A 113 3.93 0.40 -13.66
CA ASP A 113 4.93 1.19 -12.95
C ASP A 113 4.76 1.19 -11.42
N SER A 114 3.91 0.30 -10.90
CA SER A 114 3.66 0.17 -9.45
C SER A 114 4.92 -0.27 -8.71
N ILE A 115 5.35 0.54 -7.74
CA ILE A 115 6.42 0.24 -6.78
C ILE A 115 5.84 0.29 -5.36
N CYS A 116 6.02 -0.80 -4.62
CA CYS A 116 5.84 -0.81 -3.17
C CYS A 116 7.16 -0.39 -2.49
N TYR A 117 7.08 0.33 -1.37
CA TYR A 117 8.26 0.80 -0.64
C TYR A 117 8.30 0.17 0.74
N TYR A 118 9.20 -0.81 0.94
CA TYR A 118 9.44 -1.43 2.24
C TYR A 118 10.45 -0.60 3.03
N VAL A 119 10.07 -0.20 4.25
CA VAL A 119 10.86 0.70 5.10
C VAL A 119 11.22 0.04 6.42
N THR A 120 12.48 0.22 6.83
CA THR A 120 12.98 -0.29 8.12
C THR A 120 13.78 0.76 8.85
N ASP A 121 13.73 0.71 10.17
CA ASP A 121 14.54 1.58 11.03
C ASP A 121 15.96 0.99 11.15
N THR A 122 16.96 1.77 10.76
CA THR A 122 18.35 1.33 10.77
C THR A 122 18.96 1.34 12.18
N VAL A 123 18.35 2.07 13.12
CA VAL A 123 18.84 2.25 14.49
C VAL A 123 17.98 1.46 15.48
N ASN A 124 16.66 1.67 15.49
CA ASN A 124 15.72 0.92 16.32
C ASN A 124 15.26 -0.37 15.65
N LYS A 125 16.05 -1.44 15.81
CA LYS A 125 15.75 -2.77 15.25
C LYS A 125 14.49 -3.44 15.80
N LEU A 126 13.88 -2.91 16.86
CA LEU A 126 12.61 -3.40 17.38
C LEU A 126 11.39 -2.80 16.66
N HIS A 127 11.58 -1.75 15.86
CA HIS A 127 10.49 -1.21 15.05
C HIS A 127 10.10 -2.25 13.97
N PRO A 128 8.81 -2.60 13.81
CA PRO A 128 8.38 -3.67 12.91
C PRO A 128 8.54 -3.39 11.40
N GLY A 129 9.12 -2.24 11.03
CA GLY A 129 9.06 -1.73 9.65
C GLY A 129 7.65 -1.41 9.15
N GLY A 130 7.53 -1.19 7.85
CA GLY A 130 6.25 -1.03 7.14
C GLY A 130 6.44 -1.14 5.63
N VAL A 131 5.37 -1.38 4.89
CA VAL A 131 5.39 -1.38 3.42
C VAL A 131 4.27 -0.51 2.88
N PHE A 132 4.64 0.53 2.13
CA PHE A 132 3.71 1.35 1.36
C PHE A 132 3.34 0.60 0.08
N THR A 133 2.09 0.17 -0.03
CA THR A 133 1.67 -0.77 -1.08
C THR A 133 0.91 -0.12 -2.22
N GLY A 134 0.62 1.18 -2.11
CA GLY A 134 -0.25 1.91 -3.04
C GLY A 134 -1.51 1.08 -3.30
N ASP A 135 -1.74 0.78 -4.57
CA ASP A 135 -2.91 0.05 -5.03
C ASP A 135 -2.62 -1.41 -5.39
N THR A 136 -1.44 -1.95 -5.06
CA THR A 136 -1.16 -3.38 -5.21
C THR A 136 -1.93 -4.19 -4.16
N LEU A 137 -1.64 -3.95 -2.87
CA LEU A 137 -2.22 -4.63 -1.71
C LEU A 137 -3.04 -3.64 -0.89
N PHE A 138 -4.29 -4.01 -0.59
CA PHE A 138 -5.14 -3.32 0.39
C PHE A 138 -5.38 -4.24 1.58
N ILE A 139 -5.75 -3.68 2.73
CA ILE A 139 -6.16 -4.49 3.87
C ILE A 139 -7.40 -5.32 3.48
N GLY A 140 -7.25 -6.65 3.45
CA GLY A 140 -8.28 -7.61 3.01
C GLY A 140 -8.58 -7.60 1.50
N GLY A 141 -7.77 -6.96 0.66
CA GLY A 141 -8.02 -6.86 -0.78
C GLY A 141 -6.77 -6.65 -1.64
N CYS A 142 -6.97 -6.42 -2.93
CA CYS A 142 -5.93 -6.00 -3.87
C CYS A 142 -6.48 -5.01 -4.89
N GLY A 143 -5.58 -4.38 -5.65
CA GLY A 143 -5.92 -3.51 -6.78
C GLY A 143 -6.75 -4.18 -7.86
N ARG A 144 -7.47 -3.37 -8.65
CA ARG A 144 -7.96 -3.81 -9.96
C ARG A 144 -6.79 -3.95 -10.93
N PHE A 145 -6.86 -4.92 -11.84
CA PHE A 145 -5.79 -5.20 -12.79
C PHE A 145 -5.97 -4.33 -14.04
N PHE A 146 -5.75 -3.02 -13.93
CA PHE A 146 -6.01 -2.11 -15.06
C PHE A 146 -4.99 -2.31 -16.19
N GLU A 147 -3.73 -2.53 -15.85
CA GLU A 147 -2.64 -2.69 -16.83
C GLU A 147 -1.97 -4.06 -16.78
N GLY A 148 -2.56 -5.04 -16.09
CA GLY A 148 -1.91 -6.34 -15.86
C GLY A 148 -2.86 -7.51 -15.69
N THR A 149 -2.32 -8.61 -15.18
CA THR A 149 -2.92 -9.94 -15.22
C THR A 149 -3.01 -10.56 -13.84
N ALA A 150 -3.80 -11.64 -13.72
CA ALA A 150 -3.88 -12.44 -12.50
C ALA A 150 -2.51 -13.00 -12.09
N SER A 151 -1.71 -13.49 -13.04
CA SER A 151 -0.36 -14.01 -12.77
C SER A 151 0.58 -12.94 -12.22
N GLU A 152 0.49 -11.71 -12.73
CA GLU A 152 1.25 -10.57 -12.21
C GLU A 152 0.83 -10.21 -10.78
N MET A 153 -0.49 -10.14 -10.49
CA MET A 153 -0.94 -9.89 -9.12
C MET A 153 -0.52 -11.01 -8.15
N ILE A 154 -0.56 -12.28 -8.59
CA ILE A 154 -0.06 -13.40 -7.79
C ILE A 154 1.41 -13.21 -7.47
N ALA A 155 2.23 -12.87 -8.47
CA ALA A 155 3.65 -12.63 -8.29
C ALA A 155 3.89 -11.46 -7.32
N ALA A 156 3.17 -10.34 -7.48
CA ALA A 156 3.26 -9.17 -6.61
C ALA A 156 2.89 -9.48 -5.16
N LEU A 157 1.72 -10.10 -4.91
CA LEU A 157 1.28 -10.44 -3.55
C LEU A 157 2.17 -11.53 -2.93
N SER A 158 2.66 -12.49 -3.70
CA SER A 158 3.63 -13.48 -3.23
C SER A 158 4.98 -12.84 -2.87
N TYR A 159 5.38 -11.80 -3.60
CA TYR A 159 6.61 -11.05 -3.31
C TYR A 159 6.45 -10.27 -2.00
N LEU A 160 5.36 -9.53 -1.83
CA LEU A 160 5.03 -8.84 -0.58
C LEU A 160 4.87 -9.83 0.59
N GLY A 161 4.27 -10.99 0.35
CA GLY A 161 4.11 -12.05 1.34
C GLY A 161 5.43 -12.66 1.85
N LYS A 162 6.57 -12.41 1.20
CA LYS A 162 7.90 -12.82 1.71
C LYS A 162 8.50 -11.84 2.72
N LEU A 163 7.90 -10.65 2.89
CA LEU A 163 8.31 -9.71 3.94
C LEU A 163 8.05 -10.33 5.33
N PRO A 164 8.75 -9.87 6.39
CA PRO A 164 8.48 -10.31 7.75
C PRO A 164 7.00 -10.15 8.11
N ASP A 165 6.42 -11.12 8.80
CA ASP A 165 4.99 -11.13 9.16
C ASP A 165 4.58 -9.93 10.02
N SER A 166 5.51 -9.32 10.76
CA SER A 166 5.28 -8.12 11.56
C SER A 166 5.19 -6.83 10.74
N THR A 167 5.53 -6.85 9.45
CA THR A 167 5.60 -5.64 8.61
C THR A 167 4.23 -4.99 8.49
N LEU A 168 4.11 -3.72 8.88
CA LEU A 168 2.87 -2.96 8.79
C LEU A 168 2.46 -2.75 7.33
N VAL A 169 1.17 -2.91 7.01
CA VAL A 169 0.62 -2.64 5.67
C VAL A 169 0.11 -1.20 5.60
N LEU A 170 0.57 -0.46 4.58
CA LEU A 170 0.28 0.97 4.40
C LEU A 170 -0.26 1.21 2.98
N ASN A 171 -1.56 1.03 2.81
CA ASN A 171 -2.22 0.94 1.50
C ASN A 171 -2.82 2.26 0.98
N GLY A 172 -3.11 2.35 -0.31
CA GLY A 172 -3.52 3.59 -0.98
C GLY A 172 -4.87 4.15 -0.58
N HIS A 173 -5.82 3.30 -0.16
CA HIS A 173 -7.22 3.69 0.06
C HIS A 173 -7.90 3.01 1.25
N GLU A 174 -8.86 3.68 1.88
CA GLU A 174 -9.74 3.12 2.91
C GLU A 174 -10.87 2.25 2.33
N TYR A 175 -10.51 1.12 1.72
CA TYR A 175 -11.46 0.14 1.17
C TYR A 175 -11.76 -1.02 2.12
N THR A 176 -11.26 -0.97 3.36
CA THR A 176 -11.22 -2.13 4.26
C THR A 176 -12.61 -2.69 4.56
N SER A 177 -13.61 -1.82 4.77
CA SER A 177 -14.99 -2.25 5.04
C SER A 177 -15.61 -3.05 3.87
N GLY A 178 -15.45 -2.56 2.65
CA GLY A 178 -15.90 -3.25 1.44
C GLY A 178 -15.10 -4.52 1.15
N ASN A 179 -13.81 -4.52 1.50
CA ASN A 179 -12.95 -5.71 1.42
C ASN A 179 -13.42 -6.80 2.38
N VAL A 180 -13.78 -6.44 3.62
CA VAL A 180 -14.38 -7.37 4.60
C VAL A 180 -15.70 -7.94 4.09
N ALA A 181 -16.59 -7.09 3.57
CA ALA A 181 -17.88 -7.54 3.05
C ALA A 181 -17.70 -8.56 1.91
N PHE A 182 -16.78 -8.29 0.99
CA PHE A 182 -16.43 -9.22 -0.08
C PHE A 182 -15.80 -10.51 0.47
N ALA A 183 -14.83 -10.40 1.37
CA ALA A 183 -14.15 -11.56 1.95
C ALA A 183 -15.15 -12.49 2.67
N LYS A 184 -16.12 -11.94 3.42
CA LYS A 184 -17.21 -12.71 4.05
C LYS A 184 -18.13 -13.40 3.05
N SER A 185 -18.31 -12.86 1.85
CA SER A 185 -19.08 -13.53 0.79
C SER A 185 -18.35 -14.74 0.19
N VAL A 186 -17.02 -14.82 0.34
CA VAL A 186 -16.17 -15.87 -0.23
C VAL A 186 -15.81 -16.93 0.82
N GLU A 187 -15.37 -16.52 2.02
CA GLU A 187 -14.89 -17.40 3.08
C GLU A 187 -15.58 -17.04 4.42
N PRO A 188 -16.91 -17.26 4.56
CA PRO A 188 -17.72 -16.74 5.67
C PRO A 188 -17.34 -17.29 7.04
N GLU A 189 -16.70 -18.45 7.10
CA GLU A 189 -16.35 -19.14 8.35
C GLU A 189 -14.92 -18.86 8.83
N ASN A 190 -14.18 -17.96 8.18
CA ASN A 190 -12.81 -17.63 8.59
C ASN A 190 -12.80 -16.62 9.75
N PRO A 191 -12.33 -17.02 10.96
CA PRO A 191 -12.32 -16.14 12.13
C PRO A 191 -11.36 -14.93 11.99
N ALA A 192 -10.36 -15.00 11.12
CA ALA A 192 -9.49 -13.86 10.85
C ALA A 192 -10.24 -12.72 10.14
N ILE A 193 -11.23 -13.03 9.29
CA ILE A 193 -12.08 -12.03 8.66
C ILE A 193 -12.99 -11.35 9.70
N ASP A 194 -13.43 -12.07 10.73
CA ASP A 194 -14.17 -11.46 11.85
C ASP A 194 -13.30 -10.53 12.68
N ARG A 195 -12.04 -10.91 12.93
CA ARG A 195 -11.04 -10.05 13.56
C ARG A 195 -10.83 -8.76 12.78
N LEU A 196 -10.73 -8.83 11.45
CA LEU A 196 -10.66 -7.65 10.59
C LEU A 196 -11.97 -6.83 10.63
N SER A 197 -13.13 -7.49 10.64
CA SER A 197 -14.43 -6.82 10.76
C SER A 197 -14.55 -6.01 12.05
N ASP A 198 -14.03 -6.50 13.16
CA ASP A 198 -14.03 -5.78 14.43
C ASP A 198 -13.05 -4.60 14.44
N LEU A 199 -11.89 -4.75 13.80
CA LEU A 199 -10.94 -3.65 13.60
C LEU A 199 -11.60 -2.48 12.84
N VAL A 200 -12.35 -2.78 11.77
CA VAL A 200 -13.09 -1.76 10.99
C VAL A 200 -14.16 -1.06 11.83
N LYS A 201 -14.86 -1.77 12.73
CA LYS A 201 -15.88 -1.14 13.60
C LYS A 201 -15.27 -0.18 14.62
N GLN A 202 -14.04 -0.44 15.03
CA GLN A 202 -13.34 0.32 16.09
C GLN A 202 -12.53 1.49 15.55
N ASN A 203 -12.21 1.51 14.26
CA ASN A 203 -11.27 2.45 13.67
C ASN A 203 -11.85 3.10 12.41
N LYS A 204 -11.73 4.43 12.33
CA LYS A 204 -12.04 5.18 11.09
C LYS A 204 -10.93 5.11 10.04
N ILE A 205 -9.69 4.88 10.49
CA ILE A 205 -8.48 4.77 9.68
C ILE A 205 -7.86 3.43 10.04
N THR A 206 -7.80 2.50 9.08
CA THR A 206 -7.31 1.14 9.34
C THR A 206 -5.86 0.93 8.89
N THR A 207 -5.38 1.74 7.96
CA THR A 207 -4.01 1.64 7.44
C THR A 207 -2.97 1.74 8.56
N GLY A 208 -1.93 0.89 8.50
CA GLY A 208 -0.90 0.81 9.53
C GLY A 208 -1.33 0.14 10.84
N LEU A 209 -2.54 -0.43 10.93
CA LEU A 209 -3.01 -1.20 12.09
C LEU A 209 -2.89 -2.72 11.91
N THR A 210 -2.54 -3.18 10.71
CA THR A 210 -2.43 -4.61 10.36
C THR A 210 -1.09 -4.90 9.70
N THR A 211 -0.76 -6.18 9.60
CA THR A 211 0.54 -6.62 9.08
C THR A 211 0.43 -7.55 7.86
N ILE A 212 1.57 -7.79 7.21
CA ILE A 212 1.69 -8.81 6.16
C ILE A 212 1.28 -10.20 6.67
N GLY A 213 1.58 -10.52 7.93
CA GLY A 213 1.13 -11.75 8.59
C GLY A 213 -0.39 -11.84 8.64
N ASP A 214 -1.05 -10.76 9.05
CA ASP A 214 -2.52 -10.73 9.09
C ASP A 214 -3.16 -10.91 7.70
N GLU A 215 -2.60 -10.28 6.66
CA GLU A 215 -3.13 -10.41 5.30
C GLU A 215 -3.11 -11.87 4.80
N LYS A 216 -2.12 -12.67 5.20
CA LYS A 216 -2.07 -14.11 4.87
C LYS A 216 -3.22 -14.90 5.53
N GLU A 217 -3.78 -14.39 6.62
CA GLU A 217 -4.88 -15.04 7.35
C GLU A 217 -6.26 -14.68 6.79
N TRP A 218 -6.51 -13.42 6.39
CA TRP A 218 -7.85 -12.97 6.00
C TRP A 218 -8.00 -12.54 4.53
N ASN A 219 -6.91 -12.24 3.82
CA ASN A 219 -7.02 -11.68 2.47
C ASN A 219 -7.22 -12.81 1.46
N VAL A 220 -8.43 -12.89 0.90
CA VAL A 220 -8.79 -13.95 -0.06
C VAL A 220 -7.87 -13.98 -1.29
N PHE A 221 -7.25 -12.85 -1.66
CA PHE A 221 -6.29 -12.79 -2.77
C PHE A 221 -4.89 -13.33 -2.41
N MET A 222 -4.58 -13.47 -1.12
CA MET A 222 -3.34 -14.09 -0.63
C MET A 222 -3.53 -15.55 -0.19
N ARG A 223 -4.73 -16.11 -0.38
CA ARG A 223 -5.14 -17.43 0.14
C ARG A 223 -5.67 -18.36 -0.97
N LEU A 224 -5.12 -18.26 -2.17
CA LEU A 224 -5.62 -18.94 -3.38
C LEU A 224 -5.63 -20.48 -3.27
N GLY A 225 -4.83 -21.05 -2.38
CA GLY A 225 -4.80 -22.48 -2.06
C GLY A 225 -5.88 -22.94 -1.05
N SER A 226 -6.68 -22.03 -0.49
CA SER A 226 -7.78 -22.38 0.42
C SER A 226 -8.84 -23.18 -0.32
N THR A 227 -9.22 -24.34 0.23
CA THR A 227 -10.29 -25.18 -0.34
C THR A 227 -11.62 -24.42 -0.38
N THR A 228 -11.93 -23.62 0.62
CA THR A 228 -13.14 -22.79 0.65
C THR A 228 -13.16 -21.78 -0.49
N ILE A 229 -12.03 -21.11 -0.75
CA ILE A 229 -11.91 -20.15 -1.85
C ILE A 229 -12.03 -20.86 -3.21
N GLN A 230 -11.33 -21.98 -3.40
CA GLN A 230 -11.41 -22.77 -4.63
C GLN A 230 -12.84 -23.25 -4.93
N HIS A 231 -13.57 -23.66 -3.90
CA HIS A 231 -15.00 -23.99 -4.01
C HIS A 231 -15.84 -22.77 -4.37
N ALA A 232 -15.63 -21.63 -3.70
CA ALA A 232 -16.36 -20.39 -3.98
C ALA A 232 -16.14 -19.87 -5.40
N THR A 233 -14.94 -20.08 -5.97
CA THR A 233 -14.62 -19.71 -7.35
C THR A 233 -14.97 -20.80 -8.37
N SER A 234 -15.15 -22.05 -7.93
CA SER A 234 -15.21 -23.24 -8.80
C SER A 234 -13.95 -23.41 -9.67
N GLU A 235 -12.79 -23.03 -9.11
CA GLU A 235 -11.49 -23.03 -9.80
C GLU A 235 -10.44 -23.65 -8.88
N THR A 236 -9.40 -24.27 -9.45
CA THR A 236 -8.35 -24.96 -8.66
C THR A 236 -6.93 -24.47 -8.95
N SER A 237 -6.69 -23.86 -10.12
CA SER A 237 -5.38 -23.25 -10.42
C SER A 237 -5.31 -21.85 -9.82
N GLU A 238 -4.18 -21.46 -9.22
CA GLU A 238 -4.04 -20.16 -8.56
C GLU A 238 -4.38 -18.99 -9.50
N SER A 239 -3.95 -19.05 -10.76
CA SER A 239 -4.24 -18.01 -11.75
C SER A 239 -5.74 -17.89 -12.06
N ALA A 240 -6.45 -19.01 -12.20
CA ALA A 240 -7.90 -19.01 -12.42
C ALA A 240 -8.66 -18.53 -11.17
N VAL A 241 -8.25 -18.98 -9.98
CA VAL A 241 -8.82 -18.52 -8.70
C VAL A 241 -8.64 -17.02 -8.53
N MET A 242 -7.42 -16.49 -8.76
CA MET A 242 -7.14 -15.04 -8.68
C MET A 242 -7.99 -14.25 -9.68
N ALA A 243 -8.03 -14.68 -10.94
CA ALA A 243 -8.85 -14.03 -11.97
C ALA A 243 -10.32 -14.02 -11.59
N LYS A 244 -10.83 -15.16 -11.08
CA LYS A 244 -12.24 -15.29 -10.70
C LYS A 244 -12.60 -14.45 -9.48
N LEU A 245 -11.79 -14.47 -8.42
CA LEU A 245 -11.96 -13.59 -7.26
C LEU A 245 -11.96 -12.12 -7.68
N ARG A 246 -11.05 -11.73 -8.59
CA ARG A 246 -10.96 -10.35 -9.05
C ARG A 246 -12.22 -9.93 -9.80
N GLU A 247 -12.72 -10.78 -10.69
CA GLU A 247 -13.99 -10.58 -11.40
C GLU A 247 -15.18 -10.49 -10.44
N MET A 248 -15.28 -11.42 -9.48
CA MET A 248 -16.33 -11.41 -8.45
C MET A 248 -16.31 -10.10 -7.68
N LYS A 249 -15.13 -9.64 -7.21
CA LYS A 249 -15.01 -8.38 -6.47
C LYS A 249 -15.30 -7.15 -7.31
N ASN A 250 -15.00 -7.18 -8.62
CA ASN A 250 -15.32 -6.07 -9.53
C ASN A 250 -16.83 -5.88 -9.69
N ASN A 251 -17.59 -6.97 -9.63
CA ASN A 251 -19.05 -6.98 -9.77
C ASN A 251 -19.80 -7.00 -8.43
N PHE A 252 -19.09 -7.08 -7.32
CA PHE A 252 -19.67 -7.14 -5.98
C PHE A 252 -20.40 -5.83 -5.63
N ARG A 253 -21.61 -5.97 -5.09
CA ARG A 253 -22.46 -4.89 -4.61
C ARG A 253 -22.82 -5.21 -3.16
N GLY A 254 -21.99 -4.76 -2.22
CA GLY A 254 -22.16 -5.00 -0.79
C GLY A 254 -21.36 -4.00 0.03
#